data_AF-A0AA35XEX8-F1
#
_entry.id   AF-A0AA35XEX8-F1
#
_cell.length_a   1.000
_cell.length_b   1.000
_cell.length_c   1.000
_cell.angle_alpha   90.00
_cell.angle_beta   90.00
_cell.angle_gamma   90.00
#
_symmetry.space_group_name_H-M   'P 1'
#
loop_
_entity.id
_entity.type
_entity.pdbx_description
1 polymer ?
#
loop_
_entity_poly.entity_id
_entity_poly.type
_entity_poly.pdbx_seq_one_letter_code
_entity_poly.pdbx_strand_id
1 'polypeptide(L)'
;MELQLEGPISQRDLQEIIERHGSIRTGATTRIDARRSEYLNEGYTGTMYYAETQNMMLAEDRLLDIRVPRYNKQEESNTQEEEGYVYVINGRLQQ
;
A
#
# COMPACT_ATOMS: atom_id res chain seq x y z
N MET A 1 -3.85 -0.60 19.12
CA MET A 1 -4.57 -0.61 17.84
C MET A 1 -3.79 -1.51 16.89
N GLU A 2 -4.47 -2.21 15.99
CA GLU A 2 -3.87 -3.21 15.08
C GLU A 2 -3.85 -2.68 13.63
N LEU A 3 -2.93 -3.20 12.82
CA LEU A 3 -2.92 -3.05 11.37
C LEU A 3 -3.42 -4.35 10.74
N GLN A 4 -4.67 -4.35 10.30
CA GLN A 4 -5.30 -5.50 9.68
C GLN A 4 -4.80 -5.69 8.24
N LEU A 5 -4.73 -6.93 7.78
CA LEU A 5 -4.38 -7.25 6.40
C LEU A 5 -5.62 -7.75 5.67
N GLU A 6 -5.96 -7.15 4.54
CA GLU A 6 -7.14 -7.51 3.77
C GLU A 6 -6.80 -7.70 2.29
N GLY A 7 -7.08 -8.90 1.76
CA GLY A 7 -6.81 -9.27 0.38
C GLY A 7 -6.53 -10.76 0.18
N PRO A 8 -6.05 -11.15 -1.01
CA PRO A 8 -5.80 -10.27 -2.15
C PRO A 8 -7.13 -9.77 -2.76
N ILE A 9 -7.20 -8.46 -3.02
CA ILE A 9 -8.27 -7.82 -3.81
C ILE A 9 -7.74 -7.43 -5.19
N SER A 10 -8.57 -6.87 -6.07
CA SER A 10 -8.07 -6.41 -7.37
C SER A 10 -7.32 -5.08 -7.25
N GLN A 11 -6.39 -4.82 -8.18
CA GLN A 11 -5.71 -3.51 -8.26
C GLN A 11 -6.70 -2.37 -8.48
N ARG A 12 -7.82 -2.63 -9.16
CA ARG A 12 -8.90 -1.65 -9.31
C ARG A 12 -9.57 -1.33 -7.98
N ASP A 13 -9.84 -2.33 -7.15
CA ASP A 13 -10.43 -2.11 -5.83
C ASP A 13 -9.50 -1.29 -4.93
N LEU A 14 -8.17 -1.50 -5.03
CA LEU A 14 -7.20 -0.64 -4.36
C LEU A 14 -7.32 0.82 -4.79
N GLN A 15 -7.47 1.08 -6.09
CA GLN A 15 -7.67 2.44 -6.61
C GLN A 15 -8.97 3.05 -6.05
N GLU A 16 -10.07 2.30 -6.07
CA GLU A 16 -11.35 2.77 -5.53
C GLU A 16 -11.26 3.07 -4.01
N ILE A 17 -10.48 2.29 -3.25
CA ILE A 17 -10.20 2.55 -1.84
C ILE A 17 -9.43 3.86 -1.66
N ILE A 18 -8.39 4.08 -2.47
CA ILE A 18 -7.60 5.33 -2.46
C ILE A 18 -8.49 6.54 -2.78
N GLU A 19 -9.36 6.44 -3.78
CA GLU A 19 -10.24 7.52 -4.21
C GLU A 19 -11.32 7.85 -3.18
N ARG A 20 -11.97 6.82 -2.60
CA ARG A 20 -13.11 6.98 -1.69
C ARG A 20 -12.71 7.23 -0.24
N HIS A 21 -11.75 6.47 0.27
CA HIS A 21 -11.39 6.44 1.70
C HIS A 21 -10.01 7.03 1.95
N GLY A 22 -9.15 6.90 0.95
CA GLY A 22 -7.80 7.38 0.99
C GLY A 22 -6.74 6.43 1.48
N SER A 23 -5.51 6.88 1.34
CA SER A 23 -4.32 6.21 1.83
C SER A 23 -3.45 7.16 2.62
N ILE A 24 -2.80 6.59 3.64
CA ILE A 24 -1.68 7.22 4.36
C ILE A 24 -0.33 6.68 3.89
N ARG A 25 -0.30 5.47 3.32
CA ARG A 25 0.86 4.86 2.71
C ARG A 25 0.41 4.02 1.52
N THR A 26 1.20 4.05 0.46
CA THR A 26 1.13 3.14 -0.67
C THR A 26 2.51 2.55 -0.86
N GLY A 27 2.60 1.28 -1.23
CA GLY A 27 3.85 0.74 -1.75
C GLY A 27 3.74 -0.66 -2.32
N ALA A 28 4.88 -1.26 -2.63
CA ALA A 28 4.96 -2.64 -3.09
C ALA A 28 5.94 -3.51 -2.27
N THR A 29 5.73 -4.82 -2.30
CA THR A 29 6.57 -5.81 -1.62
C THR A 29 6.32 -7.24 -2.14
N THR A 30 7.35 -8.08 -2.12
CA THR A 30 7.22 -9.53 -2.33
C THR A 30 6.71 -10.26 -1.08
N ARG A 31 6.72 -9.62 0.09
CA ARG A 31 6.41 -10.25 1.39
C ARG A 31 5.42 -9.40 2.20
N ILE A 32 4.14 -9.56 1.91
CA ILE A 32 3.08 -8.71 2.45
C ILE A 32 2.95 -8.78 3.98
N ASP A 33 3.02 -9.97 4.58
CA ASP A 33 2.93 -10.14 6.04
C ASP A 33 4.11 -9.53 6.80
N ALA A 34 5.31 -9.64 6.22
CA ALA A 34 6.51 -9.03 6.80
C ALA A 34 6.38 -7.52 6.77
N ARG A 35 5.98 -6.95 5.63
CA ARG A 35 5.77 -5.51 5.46
C ARG A 35 4.67 -4.96 6.37
N ARG A 36 3.57 -5.69 6.55
CA ARG A 36 2.53 -5.33 7.54
C ARG A 36 3.11 -5.23 8.95
N SER A 37 3.93 -6.21 9.34
CA SER A 37 4.53 -6.26 10.67
C SER A 37 5.54 -5.12 10.89
N GLU A 38 6.31 -4.76 9.86
CA GLU A 38 7.18 -3.58 9.86
C GLU A 38 6.36 -2.30 10.12
N TYR A 39 5.29 -2.06 9.36
CA TYR A 39 4.46 -0.87 9.54
C TYR A 39 3.71 -0.83 10.87
N LEU A 40 3.27 -1.99 11.38
CA LEU A 40 2.69 -2.05 12.71
C LEU A 40 3.70 -1.57 13.78
N ASN A 41 4.97 -1.98 13.66
CA ASN A 41 6.04 -1.55 14.57
C ASN A 41 6.40 -0.06 14.39
N GLU A 42 6.23 0.49 13.20
CA GLU A 42 6.36 1.92 12.93
C GLU A 42 5.18 2.77 13.45
N GLY A 43 4.14 2.13 14.02
CA GLY A 43 2.98 2.81 14.61
C GLY A 43 1.81 3.04 13.65
N TYR A 44 1.82 2.39 12.48
CA TYR A 44 0.66 2.41 11.58
C TYR A 44 -0.48 1.57 12.14
N THR A 45 -1.70 2.10 12.03
CA THR A 45 -2.93 1.46 12.51
C THR A 45 -4.02 1.61 11.45
N GLY A 46 -4.92 0.63 11.34
CA GLY A 46 -5.99 0.63 10.33
C GLY A 46 -6.00 -0.65 9.49
N THR A 47 -6.22 -0.52 8.19
CA THR A 47 -6.27 -1.64 7.25
C THR A 47 -5.27 -1.47 6.12
N MET A 48 -4.46 -2.51 5.91
CA MET A 48 -3.55 -2.66 4.78
C MET A 48 -4.25 -3.57 3.74
N TYR A 49 -4.76 -2.94 2.69
CA TYR A 49 -5.34 -3.64 1.55
C TYR A 49 -4.23 -3.99 0.57
N TYR A 50 -4.27 -5.18 -0.02
CA TYR A 50 -3.25 -5.61 -0.97
C TYR A 50 -3.83 -6.35 -2.19
N ALA A 51 -3.10 -6.25 -3.30
CA ALA A 51 -3.42 -6.93 -4.56
C ALA A 51 -2.15 -7.58 -5.13
N GLU A 52 -2.32 -8.70 -5.80
CA GLU A 52 -1.26 -9.36 -6.57
C GLU A 52 -0.95 -8.56 -7.84
N THR A 53 0.31 -8.59 -8.25
CA THR A 53 0.77 -7.96 -9.49
C THR A 53 1.93 -8.74 -10.09
N GLN A 54 1.99 -8.75 -11.42
CA GLN A 54 3.15 -9.29 -12.16
C GLN A 54 4.26 -8.26 -12.35
N ASN A 55 3.98 -6.98 -12.06
CA ASN A 55 4.95 -5.91 -12.10
C ASN A 55 4.67 -4.94 -10.95
N MET A 56 5.45 -5.06 -9.88
CA MET A 56 5.33 -4.24 -8.69
C MET A 56 5.61 -2.76 -8.95
N MET A 57 6.62 -2.44 -9.75
CA MET A 57 6.97 -1.06 -10.10
C MET A 57 5.79 -0.36 -10.80
N LEU A 58 5.27 -0.93 -11.88
CA LEU A 58 4.13 -0.35 -12.63
C LEU A 58 2.86 -0.27 -11.78
N ALA A 59 2.60 -1.26 -10.93
CA ALA A 59 1.43 -1.24 -10.08
C ALA A 59 1.53 -0.18 -8.98
N GLU A 60 2.71 -0.04 -8.35
CA GLU A 60 2.97 1.00 -7.36
C GLU A 60 2.88 2.39 -7.98
N ASP A 61 3.51 2.61 -9.14
CA ASP A 61 3.46 3.90 -9.88
C ASP A 61 2.02 4.32 -10.18
N ARG A 62 1.16 3.39 -10.62
CA ARG A 62 -0.26 3.69 -10.86
C ARG A 62 -0.98 4.15 -9.60
N LEU A 63 -0.67 3.56 -8.44
CA LEU A 63 -1.29 3.97 -7.18
C LEU A 63 -0.69 5.27 -6.63
N LEU A 64 0.58 5.56 -6.93
CA LEU A 64 1.22 6.83 -6.63
C LEU A 64 0.66 7.95 -7.51
N ASP A 65 0.32 7.71 -8.78
CA ASP A 65 -0.27 8.73 -9.67
C ASP A 65 -1.68 9.17 -9.21
N ILE A 66 -2.45 8.26 -8.61
CA ILE A 66 -3.81 8.55 -8.12
C ILE A 66 -3.79 9.44 -6.87
N ARG A 67 -2.66 9.54 -6.16
CA ARG A 67 -2.61 10.31 -4.91
C ARG A 67 -1.31 11.05 -4.66
N VAL A 68 -1.45 12.13 -3.91
CA VAL A 68 -0.39 12.69 -3.05
C VAL A 68 -0.68 12.24 -1.61
N PRO A 69 -0.17 11.11 -1.11
CA PRO A 69 -0.45 10.69 0.26
C PRO A 69 0.12 11.72 1.22
N ARG A 70 -0.62 12.06 2.29
CA ARG A 70 -0.16 13.01 3.33
C ARG A 70 1.24 12.69 3.88
N TYR A 71 1.71 11.45 3.73
CA TYR A 71 3.00 10.96 4.25
C TYR A 71 3.86 10.16 3.25
N ASN A 72 3.44 9.91 2.00
CA ASN A 72 4.37 9.35 1.02
C ASN A 72 5.29 10.48 0.56
N LYS A 73 6.59 10.29 0.79
CA LYS A 73 7.63 11.20 0.31
C LYS A 73 8.10 10.89 -1.11
N GLN A 74 7.53 9.87 -1.74
CA GLN A 74 7.95 9.34 -3.03
C GLN A 74 6.80 9.51 -4.03
N GLU A 75 7.11 10.16 -5.15
CA GLU A 75 6.20 10.37 -6.29
C GLU A 75 6.33 9.26 -7.33
N GLU A 76 7.42 8.48 -7.27
CA GLU A 76 7.73 7.37 -8.17
C GLU A 76 8.14 6.13 -7.36
N SER A 77 7.84 4.95 -7.88
CA SER A 77 8.26 3.66 -7.32
C SER A 77 9.78 3.54 -7.37
N ASN A 78 10.35 3.02 -6.29
CA ASN A 78 11.74 2.57 -6.24
C ASN A 78 11.86 1.05 -6.18
N THR A 79 10.76 0.35 -6.48
CA THR A 79 10.67 -1.12 -6.48
C THR A 79 11.13 -1.67 -7.83
N GLN A 80 11.65 -2.90 -7.84
CA GLN A 80 12.03 -3.59 -9.08
C GLN A 80 10.79 -4.06 -9.86
N GLU A 81 10.95 -4.19 -11.18
CA GLU A 81 9.95 -4.83 -12.05
C GLU A 81 9.93 -6.36 -11.83
N GLU A 82 9.26 -6.79 -10.77
CA GLU A 82 9.08 -8.20 -10.44
C GLU A 82 7.64 -8.48 -9.98
N GLU A 83 7.27 -9.76 -9.93
CA GLU A 83 5.97 -10.20 -9.43
C GLU A 83 5.94 -10.08 -7.89
N GLY A 84 4.77 -9.75 -7.35
CA GLY A 84 4.59 -9.60 -5.91
C GLY A 84 3.26 -8.94 -5.57
N TYR A 85 3.28 -8.04 -4.59
CA TYR A 85 2.10 -7.38 -4.09
C TYR A 85 2.26 -5.87 -4.12
N VAL A 86 1.18 -5.18 -4.47
CA VAL A 86 1.02 -3.75 -4.23
C VAL A 86 -0.02 -3.56 -3.14
N TYR A 87 0.16 -2.55 -2.30
CA TYR A 87 -0.70 -2.33 -1.14
C TYR A 87 -0.97 -0.86 -0.86
N VAL A 88 -2.04 -0.66 -0.10
CA VAL A 88 -2.51 0.63 0.40
C VAL A 88 -2.85 0.50 1.88
N ILE A 89 -2.34 1.41 2.69
CA ILE A 89 -2.74 1.54 4.09
C ILE A 89 -3.77 2.67 4.20
N ASN A 90 -4.99 2.32 4.56
CA ASN A 90 -6.01 3.24 5.02
C ASN A 90 -6.02 3.25 6.55
N GLY A 91 -5.69 4.40 7.16
CA GLY A 91 -5.51 4.41 8.60
C GLY A 91 -4.87 5.68 9.16
N ARG A 92 -4.16 5.53 10.27
CA ARG A 92 -3.45 6.61 10.97
C ARG A 92 -2.07 6.14 11.45
N LEU A 93 -1.12 7.07 11.49
CA LEU A 93 0.17 6.90 12.16
C LEU A 93 0.03 7.44 13.58
N GLN A 94 0.19 6.58 14.60
CA GLN A 94 0.28 7.05 15.98
C GLN A 94 1.69 7.59 16.21
N GLN A 95 1.84 8.91 16.27
CA GLN A 95 3.06 9.57 16.75
C GLN A 95 3.00 9.82 18.25
#